data_AF-U2D2Y5-F1
#
_entry.id   AF-U2D2Y5-F1
#
_cell.length_a   1.000
_cell.length_b   1.000
_cell.length_c   1.000
_cell.angle_alpha   90.00
_cell.angle_beta   90.00
_cell.angle_gamma   90.00
#
_symmetry.space_group_name_H-M   'P 1'
#
loop_
_entity.id
_entity.type
_entity.pdbx_description
1 polymer ?
#
loop_
_entity_poly.entity_id
_entity_poly.type
_entity_poly.pdbx_seq_one_letter_code
_entity_poly.pdbx_strand_id
1 'polypeptide(L)'
;MKHIVDAMGKQCPIPVVMTKKILDKAEQGDEILILVDNETAVNNLSRLAGSTGCSFVSRKTEGGYEINMTVKSDPAARSQAEPEIVCTPAVPQGDYTVAITSDKMGDGDPELGGILIKGFVYALTQLETPPSVMLFYNGGARLTAQDSPCIEDLKTLQEQGTEILTCGTCVNFYGLKEPAVGTVTNMYTIAEKLTKAGKVIRP
;
A
#
# COMPACT_ATOMS: atom_id res chain seq x y z
N MET A 1 3.36 0.50 27.26
CA MET A 1 4.25 -0.59 26.79
C MET A 1 5.36 -0.02 25.93
N LYS A 2 6.43 -0.80 25.70
CA LYS A 2 7.53 -0.40 24.80
C LYS A 2 7.58 -1.34 23.59
N HIS A 3 7.60 -0.76 22.40
CA HIS A 3 7.68 -1.47 21.13
C HIS A 3 8.97 -1.09 20.40
N ILE A 4 9.53 -2.04 19.64
CA ILE A 4 10.74 -1.80 18.83
C ILE A 4 10.41 -2.11 17.37
N VAL A 5 10.72 -1.16 16.47
CA VAL A 5 10.62 -1.28 15.02
C VAL A 5 12.02 -1.17 14.43
N ASP A 6 12.61 -2.30 14.05
CA ASP A 6 13.85 -2.30 13.28
C ASP A 6 13.55 -2.25 11.78
N ALA A 7 13.79 -1.09 11.16
CA ALA A 7 13.60 -0.84 9.74
C ALA A 7 14.92 -0.47 9.03
N MET A 8 16.06 -0.89 9.59
CA MET A 8 17.38 -0.73 8.98
C MET A 8 17.45 -1.45 7.61
N GLY A 9 18.06 -0.79 6.61
CA GLY A 9 18.15 -1.30 5.24
C GLY A 9 16.82 -1.32 4.48
N LYS A 10 15.73 -0.80 5.04
CA LYS A 10 14.40 -0.82 4.42
C LYS A 10 14.11 0.50 3.71
N GLN A 11 13.79 0.41 2.42
CA GLN A 11 13.36 1.55 1.64
C GLN A 11 11.88 1.90 1.88
N CYS A 12 11.52 3.16 1.62
CA CYS A 12 10.13 3.63 1.63
C CYS A 12 9.25 2.73 0.72
N PRO A 13 8.04 2.33 1.15
CA PRO A 13 7.28 2.81 2.32
C PRO A 13 7.45 1.97 3.59
N ILE A 14 8.34 0.97 3.60
CA ILE A 14 8.41 -0.05 4.64
C ILE A 14 8.57 0.53 6.06
N PRO A 15 9.49 1.47 6.36
CA PRO A 15 9.63 2.02 7.72
C PRO A 15 8.35 2.68 8.26
N VAL A 16 7.62 3.38 7.39
CA VAL A 16 6.36 4.06 7.75
C VAL A 16 5.27 3.04 8.03
N VAL A 17 5.15 2.02 7.17
CA VAL A 17 4.19 0.92 7.31
C VAL A 17 4.41 0.15 8.61
N MET A 18 5.66 -0.27 8.89
CA MET A 18 5.99 -1.04 10.09
C MET A 18 5.65 -0.25 11.35
N THR A 19 5.96 1.04 11.36
CA THR A 19 5.63 1.93 12.48
C THR A 19 4.12 2.11 12.64
N LYS A 20 3.39 2.34 11.55
CA LYS A 20 1.93 2.51 11.58
C LYS A 20 1.23 1.28 12.15
N LYS A 21 1.62 0.06 11.75
CA LYS A 21 1.03 -1.18 12.27
C LYS A 21 1.12 -1.33 13.79
N ILE A 22 2.20 -0.82 14.40
CA ILE A 22 2.32 -0.79 15.86
C ILE A 22 1.42 0.28 16.43
N LEU A 23 1.43 1.49 15.84
CA LEU A 23 0.58 2.60 16.27
C LEU A 23 -0.92 2.26 16.24
N ASP A 24 -1.39 1.50 15.26
CA ASP A 24 -2.80 1.10 15.11
C ASP A 24 -3.27 0.19 16.26
N LYS A 25 -2.34 -0.42 17.00
CA LYS A 25 -2.62 -1.32 18.14
C LYS A 25 -2.11 -0.79 19.48
N ALA A 26 -1.45 0.37 19.48
CA ALA A 26 -0.80 0.93 20.65
C ALA A 26 -1.78 1.78 21.47
N GLU A 27 -1.68 1.66 22.79
CA GLU A 27 -2.51 2.42 23.73
C GLU A 27 -1.86 3.76 24.10
N GLN A 28 -2.65 4.67 24.68
CA GLN A 28 -2.12 5.94 25.16
C GLN A 28 -0.99 5.72 26.16
N GLY A 29 0.14 6.41 25.96
CA GLY A 29 1.34 6.26 26.77
C GLY A 29 2.30 5.17 26.29
N ASP A 30 1.96 4.40 25.26
CA ASP A 30 2.91 3.48 24.64
C ASP A 30 4.08 4.22 23.97
N GLU A 31 5.26 3.66 24.13
CA GLU A 31 6.51 4.13 23.54
C GLU A 31 6.94 3.21 22.40
N ILE A 32 7.33 3.79 21.27
CA ILE A 32 7.78 3.07 20.09
C ILE A 32 9.18 3.59 19.74
N LEU A 33 10.15 2.68 19.82
CA LEU A 33 11.54 2.88 19.41
C LEU A 33 11.70 2.40 17.97
N ILE A 34 12.10 3.28 17.06
CA ILE A 34 12.22 2.99 15.63
C ILE A 34 13.67 3.22 15.20
N LEU A 35 14.25 2.22 14.53
CA LEU A 35 15.62 2.25 14.00
C LEU A 35 15.57 2.34 12.47
N VAL A 36 16.21 3.37 11.91
CA VAL A 36 16.30 3.61 10.46
C VAL A 36 17.69 4.12 10.08
N ASP A 37 18.09 3.92 8.83
CA ASP A 37 19.46 4.22 8.35
C ASP A 37 19.56 5.50 7.52
N ASN A 38 18.44 6.19 7.25
CA ASN A 38 18.41 7.34 6.35
C ASN A 38 17.49 8.46 6.84
N GLU A 39 17.86 9.70 6.51
CA GLU A 39 17.15 10.92 6.91
C GLU A 39 15.75 11.03 6.28
N THR A 40 15.54 10.48 5.09
CA THR A 40 14.23 10.45 4.43
C THR A 40 13.20 9.67 5.26
N ALA A 41 13.60 8.54 5.83
CA ALA A 41 12.77 7.77 6.74
C ALA A 41 12.41 8.57 8.00
N VAL A 42 13.36 9.31 8.59
CA VAL A 42 13.12 10.21 9.73
C VAL A 42 12.06 11.26 9.38
N ASN A 43 12.18 11.91 8.22
CA ASN A 43 11.24 12.94 7.77
C ASN A 43 9.83 12.37 7.53
N ASN A 44 9.72 11.17 6.94
CA ASN A 44 8.43 10.52 6.71
C ASN A 44 7.78 10.04 8.01
N LEU A 45 8.57 9.53 8.97
CA LEU A 45 8.09 9.12 10.29
C LEU A 45 7.68 10.33 11.14
N SER A 46 8.35 11.48 11.00
CA SER A 46 7.93 12.74 11.62
C SER A 46 6.55 13.19 11.12
N ARG A 47 6.31 13.08 9.80
CA ARG A 47 4.98 13.35 9.22
C ARG A 47 3.91 12.39 9.73
N LEU A 48 4.22 11.09 9.82
CA LEU A 48 3.33 10.08 10.40
C LEU A 48 2.99 10.39 11.86
N ALA A 49 3.98 10.81 12.65
CA ALA A 49 3.77 11.21 14.04
C ALA A 49 2.81 12.39 14.14
N GLY A 50 2.98 13.40 13.28
CA GLY A 50 2.08 14.55 13.18
C GLY A 50 0.65 14.16 12.82
N SER A 51 0.45 13.27 11.84
CA SER A 51 -0.89 12.84 11.42
C SER A 51 -1.58 11.89 12.40
N THR A 52 -0.83 11.22 13.28
CA THR A 52 -1.36 10.30 14.30
C THR A 52 -1.42 10.92 15.70
N GLY A 53 -1.00 12.17 15.87
CA GLY A 53 -0.99 12.85 17.17
C GLY A 53 0.02 12.26 18.17
N CYS A 54 1.12 11.70 17.69
CA CYS A 54 2.19 11.15 18.53
C CYS A 54 3.28 12.19 18.84
N SER A 55 4.01 11.98 19.92
CA SER A 55 5.31 12.64 20.12
C SER A 55 6.31 12.13 19.07
N PHE A 56 7.32 12.94 18.77
CA PHE A 56 8.40 12.54 17.88
C PHE A 56 9.71 13.15 18.37
N VAL A 57 10.69 12.30 18.68
CA VAL A 57 12.05 12.70 19.04
C VAL A 57 13.03 11.80 18.28
N SER A 58 13.85 12.38 17.41
CA SER A 58 14.89 11.65 16.68
C SER A 58 16.28 12.02 17.15
N ARG A 59 17.19 11.04 17.20
CA ARG A 59 18.61 11.20 17.46
C ARG A 59 19.42 10.47 16.39
N LYS A 60 20.48 11.11 15.89
CA LYS A 60 21.48 10.46 15.02
C LYS A 60 22.43 9.60 15.85
N THR A 61 22.73 8.39 15.39
CA THR A 61 23.65 7.43 16.01
C THR A 61 24.75 7.04 15.01
N GLU A 62 25.78 6.30 15.42
CA GLU A 62 26.84 5.82 14.51
C GLU A 62 26.30 4.90 13.41
N GLY A 63 25.24 4.15 13.70
CA GLY A 63 24.63 3.20 12.79
C GLY A 63 23.44 3.74 11.99
N GLY A 64 23.00 4.98 12.21
CA GLY A 64 21.80 5.52 11.56
C GLY A 64 21.07 6.54 12.45
N TYR A 65 19.77 6.30 12.67
CA TYR A 65 18.90 7.14 13.46
C TYR A 65 18.03 6.28 14.39
N GLU A 66 17.87 6.79 15.61
CA GLU A 66 16.96 6.27 16.60
C GLU A 66 15.83 7.29 16.80
N ILE A 67 14.58 6.83 16.67
CA ILE A 67 13.39 7.66 16.81
C ILE A 67 12.55 7.10 17.95
N ASN A 68 12.19 7.95 18.90
CA ASN A 68 11.24 7.64 19.97
C ASN A 68 9.93 8.37 19.70
N MET A 69 8.84 7.60 19.59
CA MET A 69 7.47 8.10 19.49
C MET A 69 6.68 7.68 20.72
N THR A 70 5.86 8.59 21.26
CA THR A 70 4.93 8.31 22.37
C THR A 70 3.51 8.59 21.91
N VAL A 71 2.61 7.64 22.11
CA VAL A 71 1.19 7.79 21.79
C VAL A 71 0.55 8.79 22.77
N LYS A 72 0.24 10.01 22.31
CA LYS A 72 -0.33 11.06 23.19
C LYS A 72 -1.86 11.06 23.22
N SER A 73 -2.52 10.56 22.17
CA SER A 73 -3.97 10.53 22.04
C SER A 73 -4.55 9.14 22.33
N ASP A 74 -5.72 9.12 22.96
CA ASP A 74 -6.53 7.92 23.19
C ASP A 74 -6.99 7.33 21.84
N PRO A 75 -6.90 6.00 21.61
CA PRO A 75 -7.42 5.35 20.40
C PRO A 75 -8.86 5.75 20.04
N ALA A 76 -9.71 6.08 21.02
CA ALA A 76 -11.09 6.53 20.80
C ALA A 76 -11.19 7.87 20.03
N ALA A 77 -10.16 8.72 20.05
CA ALA A 77 -10.11 9.96 19.26
C ALA A 77 -9.60 9.74 17.82
N ARG A 78 -9.09 8.54 17.51
CA ARG A 78 -8.57 8.17 16.18
C ARG A 78 -9.58 7.42 15.31
N SER A 79 -10.69 6.94 15.90
CA SER A 79 -11.62 5.98 15.28
C SER A 79 -13.08 6.46 15.16
N GLN A 80 -13.36 7.77 15.17
CA GLN A 80 -14.73 8.26 14.96
C GLN A 80 -15.09 8.35 13.47
N ALA A 81 -15.22 7.18 12.84
CA ALA A 81 -16.04 6.95 11.66
C ALA A 81 -16.31 5.44 11.49
N GLU A 82 -16.94 4.81 12.48
CA GLU A 82 -17.57 3.51 12.28
C GLU A 82 -19.07 3.71 12.01
N PRO A 83 -19.60 3.32 10.83
CA PRO A 83 -21.01 2.98 10.72
C PRO A 83 -21.26 1.60 11.32
N GLU A 84 -22.43 1.47 11.95
CA GLU A 84 -22.93 0.31 12.67
C GLU A 84 -22.80 -1.01 11.90
N ILE A 85 -22.45 -2.07 12.65
CA ILE A 85 -22.30 -3.44 12.16
C ILE A 85 -23.66 -3.96 11.68
N VAL A 86 -23.82 -4.12 10.37
CA VAL A 86 -24.88 -4.95 9.76
C VAL A 86 -24.23 -6.17 9.13
N CYS A 87 -24.56 -7.34 9.68
CA CYS A 87 -24.10 -8.63 9.17
C CYS A 87 -24.66 -8.91 7.77
N THR A 88 -23.86 -8.69 6.74
CA THR A 88 -24.05 -9.21 5.38
C THR A 88 -22.74 -9.79 4.86
N PRO A 89 -22.78 -10.84 4.01
CA PRO A 89 -21.59 -11.57 3.58
C PRO A 89 -20.57 -10.64 2.91
N ALA A 90 -19.28 -10.88 3.19
CA ALA A 90 -18.14 -10.02 2.88
C ALA A 90 -18.21 -9.35 1.49
N VAL A 91 -18.53 -8.06 1.49
CA VAL A 91 -18.40 -7.15 0.35
C VAL A 91 -17.05 -6.43 0.51
N PRO A 92 -16.25 -6.22 -0.55
CA PRO A 92 -14.95 -5.53 -0.44
C PRO A 92 -15.15 -4.16 0.21
N GLN A 93 -14.46 -3.88 1.31
CA GLN A 93 -14.61 -2.64 2.07
C GLN A 93 -14.05 -1.39 1.37
N GLY A 94 -13.37 -1.51 0.21
CA GLY A 94 -12.84 -0.38 -0.54
C GLY A 94 -13.78 0.18 -1.60
N ASP A 95 -14.04 1.49 -1.58
CA ASP A 95 -14.92 2.17 -2.55
C ASP A 95 -14.21 2.64 -3.84
N TYR A 96 -12.94 2.30 -4.00
CA TYR A 96 -12.09 2.83 -5.07
C TYR A 96 -11.45 1.75 -5.93
N THR A 97 -11.26 2.10 -7.20
CA THR A 97 -10.57 1.30 -8.20
C THR A 97 -9.19 1.87 -8.46
N VAL A 98 -8.19 0.99 -8.61
CA VAL A 98 -6.85 1.37 -9.07
C VAL A 98 -6.68 0.92 -10.52
N ALA A 99 -6.33 1.85 -11.40
CA ALA A 99 -6.07 1.58 -12.81
C ALA A 99 -4.56 1.66 -13.08
N ILE A 100 -3.94 0.51 -13.33
CA ILE A 100 -2.51 0.40 -13.62
C ILE A 100 -2.31 0.27 -15.14
N THR A 101 -1.78 1.34 -15.73
CA THR A 101 -1.63 1.46 -17.20
C THR A 101 -0.21 1.19 -17.69
N SER A 102 0.74 1.00 -16.78
CA SER A 102 2.15 0.79 -17.09
C SER A 102 2.79 -0.11 -16.02
N ASP A 103 3.88 -0.78 -16.39
CA ASP A 103 4.79 -1.53 -15.52
C ASP A 103 5.81 -0.63 -14.80
N LYS A 104 5.61 0.69 -14.85
CA LYS A 104 6.37 1.74 -14.16
C LYS A 104 5.41 2.81 -13.67
N MET A 105 5.77 3.50 -12.60
CA MET A 105 5.02 4.66 -12.11
C MET A 105 5.64 5.95 -12.66
N GLY A 106 4.82 6.78 -13.31
CA GLY A 106 5.27 8.00 -13.98
C GLY A 106 6.08 7.78 -15.27
N ASP A 107 6.49 8.90 -15.87
CA ASP A 107 7.18 8.94 -17.17
C ASP A 107 8.65 9.43 -17.10
N GLY A 108 9.21 9.46 -15.89
CA GLY A 108 10.62 9.78 -15.67
C GLY A 108 11.55 8.58 -15.93
N ASP A 109 12.61 8.50 -15.11
CA ASP A 109 13.58 7.42 -15.18
C ASP A 109 12.90 6.03 -15.04
N PRO A 110 13.13 5.08 -15.98
CA PRO A 110 12.45 3.79 -15.97
C PRO A 110 12.79 2.90 -14.77
N GLU A 111 14.05 2.92 -14.30
CA GLU A 111 14.47 2.11 -13.15
C GLU A 111 13.77 2.60 -11.88
N LEU A 112 13.78 3.92 -11.67
CA LEU A 112 13.02 4.54 -10.59
C LEU A 112 11.52 4.26 -10.71
N GLY A 113 10.95 4.34 -11.91
CA GLY A 113 9.54 4.04 -12.15
C GLY A 113 9.17 2.61 -11.75
N GLY A 114 10.06 1.64 -11.98
CA GLY A 114 9.93 0.25 -11.53
C GLY A 114 9.96 0.10 -10.00
N ILE A 115 10.85 0.84 -9.33
CA ILE A 115 10.93 0.88 -7.86
C ILE A 115 9.63 1.47 -7.28
N LEU A 116 9.13 2.55 -7.86
CA LEU A 116 7.95 3.26 -7.39
C LEU A 116 6.68 2.43 -7.53
N ILE A 117 6.46 1.76 -8.67
CA ILE A 117 5.26 0.93 -8.86
C ILE A 117 5.24 -0.25 -7.89
N LYS A 118 6.39 -0.87 -7.64
CA LYS A 118 6.52 -1.94 -6.64
C LYS A 118 6.20 -1.42 -5.24
N GLY A 119 6.80 -0.28 -4.85
CA GLY A 119 6.56 0.35 -3.57
C GLY A 119 5.09 0.73 -3.35
N PHE A 120 4.40 1.16 -4.41
CA PHE A 120 2.97 1.49 -4.36
C PHE A 120 2.08 0.28 -4.21
N VAL A 121 2.28 -0.79 -5.00
CA VAL A 121 1.50 -2.02 -4.85
C VAL A 121 1.69 -2.62 -3.45
N TYR A 122 2.94 -2.63 -2.96
CA TYR A 122 3.20 -2.99 -1.57
C TYR A 122 2.45 -2.07 -0.60
N ALA A 123 2.49 -0.75 -0.76
CA ALA A 123 1.76 0.17 0.13
C ALA A 123 0.26 -0.13 0.21
N LEU A 124 -0.37 -0.50 -0.93
CA LEU A 124 -1.79 -0.84 -0.98
C LEU A 124 -2.13 -2.04 -0.08
N THR A 125 -1.27 -3.05 0.00
CA THR A 125 -1.47 -4.23 0.89
C THR A 125 -1.49 -3.88 2.38
N GLN A 126 -1.02 -2.68 2.72
CA GLN A 126 -0.82 -2.20 4.08
C GLN A 126 -1.86 -1.15 4.49
N LEU A 127 -2.73 -0.74 3.57
CA LEU A 127 -3.86 0.12 3.89
C LEU A 127 -4.90 -0.68 4.66
N GLU A 128 -5.60 0.01 5.56
CA GLU A 128 -6.71 -0.56 6.31
C GLU A 128 -7.83 -1.05 5.38
N THR A 129 -8.04 -0.31 4.29
CA THR A 129 -9.01 -0.63 3.26
C THR A 129 -8.31 -0.78 1.90
N PRO A 130 -8.15 -2.01 1.39
CA PRO A 130 -7.57 -2.23 0.07
C PRO A 130 -8.53 -1.77 -1.04
N PRO A 131 -8.06 -1.60 -2.28
CA PRO A 131 -8.95 -1.31 -3.42
C PRO A 131 -9.99 -2.42 -3.58
N SER A 132 -11.22 -2.08 -4.00
CA SER A 132 -12.18 -3.13 -4.40
C SER A 132 -11.77 -3.78 -5.71
N VAL A 133 -11.20 -3.01 -6.63
CA VAL A 133 -10.82 -3.47 -7.97
C VAL A 133 -9.46 -2.92 -8.35
N MET A 134 -8.63 -3.75 -8.94
CA MET A 134 -7.42 -3.34 -9.66
C MET A 134 -7.50 -3.77 -11.12
N LEU A 135 -7.36 -2.80 -12.02
CA LEU A 135 -7.42 -3.00 -13.46
C LEU A 135 -6.02 -2.85 -14.05
N PHE A 136 -5.54 -3.88 -14.75
CA PHE A 136 -4.24 -3.89 -15.40
C PHE A 136 -4.43 -3.90 -16.92
N TYR A 137 -3.97 -2.84 -17.58
CA TYR A 137 -4.02 -2.74 -19.03
C TYR A 137 -2.83 -1.96 -19.58
N ASN A 138 -2.64 -2.01 -20.90
CA ASN A 138 -1.43 -1.54 -21.56
C ASN A 138 -0.19 -2.16 -20.89
N GLY A 139 0.89 -1.41 -20.62
CA GLY A 139 2.10 -1.93 -19.98
C GLY A 139 1.85 -2.56 -18.60
N GLY A 140 0.80 -2.13 -17.89
CA GLY A 140 0.44 -2.65 -16.57
C GLY A 140 0.12 -4.14 -16.56
N ALA A 141 -0.30 -4.72 -17.70
CA ALA A 141 -0.57 -6.15 -17.81
C ALA A 141 0.66 -7.03 -17.49
N ARG A 142 1.88 -6.50 -17.65
CA ARG A 142 3.12 -7.21 -17.29
C ARG A 142 3.25 -7.44 -15.79
N LEU A 143 2.64 -6.59 -14.96
CA LEU A 143 2.75 -6.69 -13.50
C LEU A 143 1.98 -7.88 -12.93
N THR A 144 1.04 -8.46 -13.68
CA THR A 144 0.32 -9.67 -13.27
C THR A 144 0.98 -10.96 -13.79
N ALA A 145 2.14 -10.87 -14.45
CA ALA A 145 2.91 -12.03 -14.91
C ALA A 145 3.66 -12.69 -13.74
N GLN A 146 4.00 -13.98 -13.90
CA GLN A 146 4.64 -14.81 -12.88
C GLN A 146 5.99 -14.26 -12.38
N ASP A 147 6.73 -13.58 -13.25
CA ASP A 147 8.05 -12.99 -12.99
C ASP A 147 8.00 -11.53 -12.53
N SER A 148 6.80 -10.98 -12.36
CA SER A 148 6.61 -9.61 -11.88
C SER A 148 7.13 -9.45 -10.45
N PRO A 149 7.86 -8.36 -10.15
CA PRO A 149 8.30 -8.06 -8.79
C PRO A 149 7.15 -7.69 -7.85
N CYS A 150 5.93 -7.51 -8.37
CA CYS A 150 4.72 -7.19 -7.60
C CYS A 150 3.85 -8.43 -7.30
N ILE A 151 4.21 -9.62 -7.78
CA ILE A 151 3.26 -10.75 -7.85
C ILE A 151 2.77 -11.20 -6.46
N GLU A 152 3.64 -11.23 -5.46
CA GLU A 152 3.28 -11.65 -4.10
C GLU A 152 2.41 -10.61 -3.39
N ASP A 153 2.65 -9.33 -3.63
CA ASP A 153 1.82 -8.24 -3.10
C ASP A 153 0.42 -8.25 -3.76
N LEU A 154 0.34 -8.53 -5.06
CA LEU A 154 -0.94 -8.66 -5.76
C LEU A 154 -1.75 -9.87 -5.28
N LYS A 155 -1.10 -11.01 -4.99
CA LYS A 155 -1.78 -12.16 -4.36
C LYS A 155 -2.33 -11.80 -2.98
N THR A 156 -1.53 -11.09 -2.19
CA THR A 156 -1.95 -10.58 -0.88
C THR A 156 -3.20 -9.69 -1.01
N LEU A 157 -3.23 -8.77 -1.98
CA LEU A 157 -4.41 -7.93 -2.23
C LEU A 157 -5.64 -8.76 -2.65
N GLN A 158 -5.45 -9.78 -3.49
CA GLN A 158 -6.53 -10.68 -3.88
C GLN A 158 -7.10 -11.47 -2.68
N GLU A 159 -6.23 -11.95 -1.79
CA GLU A 159 -6.62 -12.60 -0.54
C GLU A 159 -7.36 -11.64 0.41
N GLN A 160 -7.01 -10.36 0.38
CA GLN A 160 -7.72 -9.28 1.08
C GLN A 160 -9.05 -8.87 0.42
N GLY A 161 -9.45 -9.51 -0.69
CA GLY A 161 -10.72 -9.29 -1.36
C GLY A 161 -10.69 -8.29 -2.52
N THR A 162 -9.51 -7.83 -2.95
CA THR A 162 -9.38 -7.02 -4.17
C THR A 162 -9.61 -7.87 -5.42
N GLU A 163 -10.56 -7.46 -6.26
CA GLU A 163 -10.77 -8.07 -7.58
C GLU A 163 -9.68 -7.61 -8.56
N ILE A 164 -8.86 -8.53 -9.06
CA ILE A 164 -7.78 -8.23 -10.00
C ILE A 164 -8.16 -8.67 -11.41
N LEU A 165 -8.13 -7.72 -12.35
CA LEU A 165 -8.50 -7.96 -13.75
C LEU A 165 -7.41 -7.47 -14.71
N THR A 166 -6.97 -8.35 -15.62
CA THR A 166 -5.94 -8.05 -16.63
C THR A 166 -6.52 -8.05 -18.03
N CYS A 167 -6.26 -6.99 -18.81
CA CYS A 167 -6.76 -6.85 -20.17
C CYS A 167 -6.22 -7.96 -21.09
N GLY A 168 -7.12 -8.80 -21.62
CA GLY A 168 -6.77 -9.92 -22.50
C GLY A 168 -6.11 -9.50 -23.81
N THR A 169 -6.49 -8.34 -24.37
CA THR A 169 -5.80 -7.79 -25.56
C THR A 169 -4.33 -7.51 -25.27
N CYS A 170 -4.00 -7.03 -24.06
CA CYS A 170 -2.62 -6.75 -23.66
C CYS A 170 -1.84 -8.03 -23.41
N VAL A 171 -2.45 -9.04 -22.78
CA VAL A 171 -1.86 -10.39 -22.61
C VAL A 171 -1.46 -10.94 -23.99
N ASN A 172 -2.39 -10.93 -24.95
CA ASN A 172 -2.14 -11.41 -26.30
C ASN A 172 -1.08 -10.59 -27.04
N PHE A 173 -1.17 -9.26 -26.98
CA PHE A 173 -0.25 -8.36 -27.70
C PHE A 173 1.20 -8.52 -27.24
N TYR A 174 1.43 -8.67 -25.94
CA TYR A 174 2.78 -8.86 -25.38
C TYR A 174 3.25 -10.32 -25.34
N GLY A 175 2.44 -11.27 -25.80
CA GLY A 175 2.75 -12.70 -25.73
C GLY A 175 2.91 -13.22 -24.29
N LEU A 176 2.16 -12.64 -23.35
CA LEU A 176 2.19 -13.09 -21.95
C LEU A 176 1.43 -14.41 -21.81
N LYS A 177 1.85 -15.24 -20.85
CA LYS A 177 1.04 -16.36 -20.37
C LYS A 177 -0.19 -15.83 -19.62
N GLU A 178 -1.07 -16.74 -19.22
CA GLU A 178 -2.15 -16.40 -18.29
C GLU A 178 -1.58 -15.70 -17.03
N PRO A 179 -2.29 -14.69 -16.51
CA PRO A 179 -1.83 -13.93 -15.36
C PRO A 179 -1.68 -14.86 -14.15
N ALA A 180 -0.61 -14.68 -13.39
CA ALA A 180 -0.33 -15.48 -12.19
C ALA A 180 -1.21 -15.09 -10.99
N VAL A 181 -1.98 -14.01 -11.12
CA VAL A 181 -2.96 -13.50 -10.15
C VAL A 181 -4.09 -12.78 -10.89
N GLY A 182 -5.31 -12.87 -10.39
CA GLY A 182 -6.49 -12.28 -11.01
C GLY A 182 -6.99 -13.08 -12.21
N THR A 183 -7.85 -12.44 -13.01
CA THR A 183 -8.46 -13.06 -14.19
C THR A 183 -8.31 -12.18 -15.42
N VAL A 184 -8.34 -12.81 -16.60
CA VAL A 184 -8.35 -12.10 -17.87
C VAL A 184 -9.72 -11.45 -18.09
N THR A 185 -9.72 -10.20 -18.53
CA THR A 185 -10.92 -9.41 -18.81
C THR A 185 -10.84 -8.74 -20.20
N ASN A 186 -11.84 -7.92 -20.53
CA ASN A 186 -11.92 -7.15 -21.76
C ASN A 186 -12.17 -5.66 -21.49
N MET A 187 -12.11 -4.85 -22.56
CA MET A 187 -12.27 -3.41 -22.45
C MET A 187 -13.68 -2.98 -22.01
N TYR A 188 -14.72 -3.76 -22.30
CA TYR A 188 -16.08 -3.47 -21.86
C TYR A 188 -16.17 -3.53 -20.33
N THR A 189 -15.68 -4.62 -19.72
CA THR A 189 -15.63 -4.75 -18.26
C THR A 189 -14.75 -3.68 -17.62
N ILE A 190 -13.61 -3.33 -18.23
CA ILE A 190 -12.75 -2.24 -17.75
C ILE A 190 -13.52 -0.92 -17.73
N ALA A 191 -14.21 -0.57 -18.81
CA ALA A 191 -15.02 0.64 -18.89
C ALA A 191 -16.16 0.64 -17.85
N GLU A 192 -16.84 -0.49 -17.66
CA GLU A 192 -17.87 -0.63 -16.63
C GLU A 192 -17.31 -0.43 -15.21
N LYS A 193 -16.19 -1.06 -14.88
CA LYS A 193 -15.58 -0.94 -13.54
C LYS A 193 -15.12 0.50 -13.28
N LEU A 194 -14.47 1.13 -14.27
CA LEU A 194 -14.02 2.53 -14.15
C LEU A 194 -15.18 3.51 -14.00
N THR A 195 -16.27 3.32 -14.75
CA THR A 195 -17.43 4.23 -14.71
C THR A 195 -18.32 4.04 -13.48
N LYS A 196 -18.35 2.83 -12.91
CA LYS A 196 -19.07 2.52 -11.66
C LYS A 196 -18.27 2.87 -10.40
N ALA A 197 -16.95 3.07 -10.50
CA ALA A 197 -16.11 3.40 -9.37
C ALA A 197 -16.41 4.81 -8.85
N GLY A 198 -16.63 4.95 -7.54
CA GLY A 198 -16.76 6.27 -6.90
C GLY A 198 -15.47 7.07 -6.96
N LYS A 199 -14.33 6.39 -7.02
CA LYS A 199 -12.99 6.97 -7.09
C LYS A 199 -12.06 6.08 -7.90
N VAL A 200 -11.28 6.70 -8.81
CA VAL A 200 -10.25 6.02 -9.59
C VAL A 200 -8.88 6.60 -9.24
N ILE A 201 -7.94 5.74 -8.86
CA ILE A 201 -6.54 6.08 -8.66
C ILE A 201 -5.73 5.58 -9.85
N ARG A 202 -4.96 6.47 -10.48
CA ARG A 202 -4.05 6.13 -11.58
C ARG A 202 -2.64 6.60 -11.24
N PRO A 203 -1.78 5.71 -10.74
CA PRO A 203 -0.40 6.05 -10.40
C PRO A 203 0.47 6.26 -11.65
#